data_AF-A0A832NI56-F1
#
_entry.id   AF-A0A832NI56-F1
#
_cell.length_a   1.000
_cell.length_b   1.000
_cell.length_c   1.000
_cell.angle_alpha   90.00
_cell.angle_beta   90.00
_cell.angle_gamma   90.00
#
_symmetry.space_group_name_H-M   'P 1'
#
loop_
_entity.id
_entity.type
_entity.pdbx_description
1 polymer ?
#
loop_
_entity_poly.entity_id
_entity_poly.type
_entity_poly.pdbx_seq_one_letter_code
_entity_poly.pdbx_strand_id
1 'polypeptide(L)'
;MYLLPENPTREIPLALVLFIYVLTVVYFMKRAYMYMLKKGFKRNVAVYYNRKFIHILAGGVVAFITPYIFTSPLIPLIFALVIAVILYIPHYKSQELSWFQVEDNAYEVNFCIAWGLSLFVVWVILKNPYYAIIPPLFMSLGDAVTGIVRNAVYGKRTKAWTGNIAMLAVTLTIGYYYTGIHGIIPAVLSTIIEHFEIPPLLDDNMLIAAVSTTSLIFCKLFF
;
A
#
# COMPACT_ATOMS: atom_id res chain seq x y z
N MET A 1 1.46 14.54 23.25
CA MET A 1 1.10 14.11 21.88
C MET A 1 2.36 14.30 21.04
N TYR A 2 3.10 13.22 20.74
CA TYR A 2 4.34 13.36 19.97
C TYR A 2 4.02 13.20 18.47
N LEU A 3 3.42 14.25 17.90
CA LEU A 3 3.35 14.41 16.44
C LEU A 3 4.75 14.58 15.87
N LEU A 4 5.62 15.26 16.62
CA LEU A 4 7.00 15.50 16.26
C LEU A 4 7.87 14.29 16.62
N PRO A 5 8.88 13.97 15.80
CA PRO A 5 9.85 12.93 16.09
C PRO A 5 10.66 13.27 17.34
N GLU A 6 10.98 12.26 18.16
CA GLU A 6 11.85 12.42 19.33
C GLU A 6 13.30 12.69 18.91
N ASN A 7 13.75 12.07 17.81
CA ASN A 7 15.12 12.22 17.32
C ASN A 7 15.16 12.49 15.81
N PRO A 8 14.79 13.72 15.37
CA PRO A 8 14.73 14.06 13.95
C PRO A 8 16.09 13.92 13.25
N THR A 9 17.20 14.16 13.93
CA THR A 9 18.54 14.07 13.34
C THR A 9 18.92 12.63 12.98
N ARG A 10 18.35 11.62 13.64
CA ARG A 10 18.48 10.21 13.26
C ARG A 10 17.39 9.76 12.30
N GLU A 11 16.14 10.17 12.53
CA GLU A 11 14.98 9.68 11.77
C GLU A 11 14.97 10.20 10.33
N ILE A 12 15.38 11.46 10.09
CA ILE A 12 15.41 12.05 8.75
C ILE A 12 16.39 11.35 7.81
N PRO A 13 17.67 11.10 8.19
CA PRO A 13 18.58 10.32 7.36
C PRO A 13 18.06 8.91 7.03
N LEU A 14 17.44 8.23 7.99
CA LEU A 14 16.86 6.91 7.75
C LEU A 14 15.65 6.98 6.80
N ALA A 15 14.82 8.01 6.91
CA ALA A 15 13.75 8.28 5.95
C ALA A 15 14.29 8.53 4.54
N LEU A 16 15.39 9.28 4.40
CA LEU A 16 16.04 9.51 3.11
C LEU A 16 16.57 8.20 2.51
N VAL A 17 17.13 7.31 3.32
CA VAL A 17 17.55 5.97 2.86
C VAL A 17 16.35 5.16 2.37
N LEU A 18 15.25 5.12 3.12
CA LEU A 18 14.02 4.44 2.70
C LEU A 18 13.40 5.07 1.45
N PHE A 19 13.46 6.39 1.32
CA PHE A 19 12.99 7.10 0.14
C PHE A 19 13.80 6.74 -1.11
N ILE A 20 15.13 6.74 -1.00
CA ILE A 20 16.03 6.29 -2.07
C ILE A 20 15.75 4.82 -2.42
N TYR A 21 15.51 3.97 -1.41
CA TYR A 21 15.12 2.58 -1.62
C TYR A 21 13.82 2.47 -2.43
N VAL A 22 12.76 3.21 -2.06
CA VAL A 22 11.48 3.20 -2.79
C VAL A 22 11.65 3.63 -4.24
N LEU A 23 12.37 4.73 -4.49
CA LEU A 23 12.64 5.18 -5.85
C LEU A 23 13.43 4.12 -6.63
N THR A 24 14.43 3.50 -6.00
CA THR A 24 15.23 2.44 -6.61
C THR A 24 14.35 1.26 -7.00
N VAL A 25 13.44 0.82 -6.14
CA VAL A 25 12.46 -0.24 -6.45
C VAL A 25 11.61 0.15 -7.67
N VAL A 26 11.01 1.34 -7.65
CA VAL A 26 10.14 1.82 -8.74
C VAL A 26 10.87 1.83 -10.09
N TYR A 27 12.10 2.34 -10.15
CA TYR A 27 12.87 2.37 -11.40
C TYR A 27 13.42 1.00 -11.79
N PHE A 28 13.81 0.17 -10.81
CA PHE A 28 14.28 -1.19 -11.06
C PHE A 28 13.19 -2.06 -11.70
N MET A 29 11.92 -1.83 -11.37
CA MET A 29 10.78 -2.54 -11.98
C MET A 29 10.67 -2.35 -13.49
N LYS A 30 11.30 -1.34 -14.08
CA LYS A 30 11.44 -1.24 -15.55
C LYS A 30 12.14 -2.47 -16.14
N ARG A 31 13.13 -3.05 -15.44
CA ARG A 31 13.81 -4.27 -15.88
C ARG A 31 12.88 -5.49 -15.83
N ALA A 32 12.10 -5.62 -14.75
CA ALA A 32 11.11 -6.68 -14.60
C ALA A 32 10.03 -6.61 -15.71
N TYR A 33 9.55 -5.41 -16.02
CA TYR A 33 8.63 -5.17 -17.13
C TYR A 33 9.19 -5.63 -18.47
N MET A 34 10.40 -5.18 -18.82
CA MET A 34 11.05 -5.56 -20.08
C MET A 34 11.31 -7.07 -20.15
N TYR A 35 11.65 -7.70 -19.03
CA TYR A 35 11.79 -9.15 -18.94
C TYR A 35 10.47 -9.88 -19.22
N MET A 36 9.37 -9.45 -18.60
CA MET A 36 8.04 -10.03 -18.85
C MET A 36 7.61 -9.89 -20.31
N LEU A 37 7.85 -8.73 -20.93
CA LEU A 37 7.57 -8.54 -22.36
C LEU A 37 8.37 -9.50 -23.24
N LYS A 38 9.68 -9.68 -22.95
CA LYS A 38 10.53 -10.65 -23.67
C LYS A 38 10.05 -12.10 -23.50
N LYS A 39 9.36 -12.41 -22.40
CA LYS A 39 8.73 -13.71 -22.14
C LYS A 39 7.33 -13.84 -22.76
N GLY A 40 6.87 -12.86 -23.54
CA GLY A 40 5.59 -12.91 -24.24
C GLY A 40 4.38 -12.45 -23.43
N PHE A 41 4.59 -11.82 -22.27
CA PHE A 41 3.48 -11.27 -21.49
C PHE A 41 2.85 -10.09 -22.23
N LYS A 42 1.52 -10.00 -22.20
CA LYS A 42 0.81 -8.82 -22.70
C LYS A 42 1.22 -7.59 -21.87
N ARG A 43 1.31 -6.42 -22.53
CA ARG A 43 1.73 -5.17 -21.89
C ARG A 43 0.93 -4.83 -20.63
N ASN A 44 -0.39 -4.90 -20.71
CA ASN A 44 -1.28 -4.64 -19.57
C ASN A 44 -1.07 -5.61 -18.41
N VAL A 45 -0.79 -6.88 -18.69
CA VAL A 45 -0.47 -7.89 -17.67
C VAL A 45 0.88 -7.60 -17.02
N ALA A 46 1.91 -7.26 -17.79
CA ALA A 46 3.23 -6.90 -17.27
C ALA A 46 3.18 -5.65 -16.39
N VAL A 47 2.45 -4.61 -16.81
CA VAL A 47 2.18 -3.40 -16.01
C VAL A 47 1.49 -3.77 -14.69
N TYR A 48 0.46 -4.63 -14.76
CA TYR A 48 -0.30 -5.03 -13.59
C TYR A 48 0.55 -5.78 -12.55
N TYR A 49 1.37 -6.76 -12.97
CA TYR A 49 2.30 -7.44 -12.07
C TYR A 49 3.32 -6.48 -11.45
N ASN A 50 3.87 -5.58 -12.26
CA ASN A 50 4.81 -4.58 -11.77
C ASN A 50 4.20 -3.70 -10.68
N ARG A 51 2.95 -3.26 -10.83
CA ARG A 51 2.25 -2.52 -9.77
C ARG A 51 2.18 -3.34 -8.48
N LYS A 52 1.81 -4.62 -8.55
CA LYS A 52 1.72 -5.47 -7.35
C LYS A 52 3.10 -5.74 -6.71
N PHE A 53 4.17 -5.87 -7.51
CA PHE A 53 5.52 -5.96 -6.96
C PHE A 53 5.96 -4.65 -6.29
N ILE A 54 5.60 -3.49 -6.85
CA ILE A 54 5.84 -2.19 -6.20
C ILE A 54 5.05 -2.09 -4.89
N HIS A 55 3.78 -2.52 -4.86
CA HIS A 55 2.99 -2.54 -3.61
C HIS A 55 3.73 -3.33 -2.52
N ILE A 56 4.22 -4.53 -2.84
CA ILE A 56 4.94 -5.38 -1.86
C ILE A 56 6.28 -4.76 -1.46
N LEU A 57 7.13 -4.44 -2.44
CA LEU A 57 8.52 -4.05 -2.21
C LEU A 57 8.66 -2.61 -1.70
N ALA A 58 7.86 -1.67 -2.21
CA ALA A 58 7.90 -0.28 -1.76
C ALA A 58 6.91 -0.04 -0.62
N GLY A 59 5.64 -0.41 -0.76
CA GLY A 59 4.63 -0.15 0.26
C GLY A 59 4.75 -1.07 1.48
N GLY A 60 4.87 -2.38 1.25
CA GLY A 60 4.85 -3.40 2.31
C GLY A 60 6.12 -3.43 3.14
N VAL A 61 7.29 -3.50 2.48
CA VAL A 61 8.59 -3.50 3.19
C VAL A 61 8.77 -2.23 4.02
N VAL A 62 8.45 -1.06 3.46
CA VAL A 62 8.55 0.21 4.21
C VAL A 62 7.55 0.22 5.39
N ALA A 63 6.33 -0.27 5.21
CA ALA A 63 5.37 -0.39 6.31
C ALA A 63 5.91 -1.27 7.44
N PHE A 64 6.49 -2.44 7.14
CA PHE A 64 7.09 -3.30 8.17
C PHE A 64 8.25 -2.63 8.92
N ILE A 65 9.06 -1.83 8.24
CA ILE A 65 10.24 -1.18 8.83
C ILE A 65 9.84 0.04 9.68
N THR A 66 8.77 0.74 9.29
CA THR A 66 8.30 1.99 9.93
C THR A 66 8.30 1.97 11.47
N PRO A 67 7.70 0.99 12.18
CA PRO A 67 7.57 1.02 13.64
C PRO A 67 8.92 0.89 14.37
N TYR A 68 9.97 0.46 13.67
CA TYR A 68 11.31 0.26 14.23
C TYR A 68 12.23 1.47 14.01
N ILE A 69 11.89 2.34 13.05
CA ILE A 69 12.70 3.51 12.70
C ILE A 69 12.11 4.78 13.30
N PHE A 70 10.80 4.95 13.20
CA PHE A 70 10.16 6.23 13.49
C PHE A 70 9.49 6.23 14.86
N THR A 71 9.64 7.36 15.56
CA THR A 71 8.99 7.59 16.86
C THR A 71 7.66 8.33 16.70
N SER A 72 7.47 9.01 15.56
CA SER A 72 6.24 9.73 15.23
C SER A 72 5.77 9.47 13.78
N PRO A 73 4.48 9.68 13.48
CA PRO A 73 3.95 9.45 12.15
C PRO A 73 4.24 10.58 11.15
N LEU A 74 4.80 11.71 11.60
CA LEU A 74 4.92 12.91 10.76
C LEU A 74 5.94 12.73 9.63
N ILE A 75 7.11 12.17 9.92
CA ILE A 75 8.13 11.91 8.89
C ILE A 75 7.60 10.91 7.84
N PRO A 76 7.05 9.72 8.23
CA PRO A 76 6.42 8.81 7.28
C PRO A 76 5.34 9.47 6.41
N LEU A 77 4.45 10.28 7.01
CA LEU A 77 3.40 10.99 6.28
C LEU A 77 3.99 11.94 5.22
N ILE A 78 4.94 12.80 5.61
CA ILE A 78 5.55 13.77 4.68
C ILE A 78 6.18 13.05 3.50
N PHE A 79 6.95 11.99 3.73
CA PHE A 79 7.60 11.25 2.66
C PHE A 79 6.60 10.52 1.75
N ALA A 80 5.52 9.97 2.31
CA ALA A 80 4.45 9.38 1.50
C ALA A 80 3.79 10.41 0.57
N LEU A 81 3.52 11.62 1.07
CA LEU A 81 2.96 12.72 0.28
C LEU A 81 3.95 13.25 -0.77
N VAL A 82 5.25 13.34 -0.43
CA VAL A 82 6.30 13.70 -1.40
C VAL A 82 6.37 12.68 -2.54
N ILE A 83 6.31 11.38 -2.24
CA ILE A 83 6.26 10.33 -3.27
C ILE A 83 4.99 10.47 -4.11
N ALA A 84 3.84 10.73 -3.50
CA ALA A 84 2.58 10.96 -4.23
C ALA A 84 2.73 12.10 -5.26
N VAL A 85 3.33 13.23 -4.85
CA VAL A 85 3.61 14.36 -5.76
C VAL A 85 4.57 13.95 -6.87
N ILE A 86 5.65 13.23 -6.56
CA ILE A 86 6.62 12.75 -7.55
C ILE A 86 5.94 11.85 -8.60
N LEU A 87 5.05 10.95 -8.16
CA LEU A 87 4.32 10.05 -9.05
C LEU A 87 3.24 10.77 -9.87
N TYR A 88 2.70 11.88 -9.37
CA TYR A 88 1.74 12.71 -10.09
C TYR A 88 2.38 13.53 -11.22
N ILE A 89 3.64 13.96 -11.08
CA ILE A 89 4.33 14.77 -12.09
C ILE A 89 4.33 14.13 -13.50
N PRO A 90 4.64 12.83 -13.68
CA PRO A 90 4.50 12.14 -14.96
C PRO A 90 3.12 12.28 -15.61
N HIS A 91 2.03 12.11 -14.84
CA HIS A 91 0.65 12.26 -15.34
C HIS A 91 0.36 13.69 -15.80
N TYR A 92 0.77 14.67 -14.99
CA TYR A 92 0.60 16.08 -15.34
C TYR A 92 1.32 16.46 -16.65
N LYS A 93 2.40 15.74 -16.99
CA LYS A 93 3.18 15.94 -18.20
C LYS A 93 2.80 15.01 -19.37
N SER A 94 1.83 14.11 -19.18
CA SER A 94 1.52 13.03 -20.13
C SER A 94 2.77 12.19 -20.50
N GLN A 95 3.57 11.88 -19.48
CA GLN A 95 4.85 11.15 -19.57
C GLN A 95 4.86 9.97 -18.60
N GLU A 96 3.76 9.21 -18.56
CA GLU A 96 3.55 8.12 -17.60
C GLU A 96 4.68 7.08 -17.69
N LEU A 97 5.11 6.61 -16.52
CA LEU A 97 6.13 5.59 -16.39
C LEU A 97 5.56 4.25 -16.86
N SER A 98 5.68 4.00 -18.16
CA SER A 98 5.07 2.89 -18.92
C SER A 98 5.23 1.47 -18.36
N TRP A 99 6.13 1.25 -17.41
CA TRP A 99 6.32 -0.04 -16.76
C TRP A 99 5.37 -0.30 -15.59
N PHE A 100 4.63 0.70 -15.10
CA PHE A 100 3.62 0.49 -14.05
C PHE A 100 2.48 1.52 -14.02
N GLN A 101 2.67 2.73 -14.55
CA GLN A 101 1.61 3.74 -14.62
C GLN A 101 0.72 3.55 -15.85
N VAL A 102 -0.52 4.05 -15.75
CA VAL A 102 -1.54 3.99 -16.80
C VAL A 102 -2.21 5.36 -16.92
N GLU A 103 -2.41 5.85 -18.14
CA GLU A 103 -2.90 7.22 -18.40
C GLU A 103 -4.29 7.50 -17.80
N ASP A 104 -5.17 6.49 -17.80
CA ASP A 104 -6.57 6.64 -17.38
C ASP A 104 -6.75 6.79 -15.85
N ASN A 105 -5.74 6.52 -15.03
CA ASN A 105 -5.84 6.65 -13.57
C ASN A 105 -4.49 6.87 -12.88
N ALA A 106 -4.54 7.64 -11.79
CA ALA A 106 -3.40 7.88 -10.89
C ALA A 106 -3.51 7.05 -9.59
N TYR A 107 -3.90 5.78 -9.67
CA TYR A 107 -4.15 4.96 -8.48
C TYR A 107 -2.89 4.74 -7.62
N GLU A 108 -1.69 4.79 -8.18
CA GLU A 108 -0.45 4.77 -7.42
C GLU A 108 -0.22 6.06 -6.60
N VAL A 109 -0.78 7.19 -7.04
CA VAL A 109 -0.77 8.45 -6.27
C VAL A 109 -1.73 8.30 -5.09
N ASN A 110 -2.94 7.81 -5.36
CA ASN A 110 -3.94 7.51 -4.32
C ASN A 110 -3.40 6.50 -3.30
N PHE A 111 -2.67 5.48 -3.75
CA PHE A 111 -1.99 4.52 -2.87
C PHE A 111 -1.04 5.21 -1.90
N CYS A 112 -0.17 6.11 -2.37
CA CYS A 112 0.78 6.82 -1.51
C CYS A 112 0.06 7.73 -0.49
N ILE A 113 -1.00 8.42 -0.91
CA ILE A 113 -1.81 9.27 -0.03
C ILE A 113 -2.53 8.41 1.02
N ALA A 114 -3.20 7.33 0.59
CA ALA A 114 -3.91 6.41 1.48
C ALA A 114 -2.95 5.74 2.47
N TRP A 115 -1.75 5.36 2.02
CA TRP A 115 -0.69 4.79 2.87
C TRP A 115 -0.30 5.76 3.98
N GLY A 116 0.04 7.01 3.62
CA GLY A 116 0.49 8.01 4.60
C GLY A 116 -0.60 8.44 5.57
N LEU A 117 -1.81 8.72 5.05
CA LEU A 117 -2.93 9.19 5.86
C LEU A 117 -3.44 8.12 6.82
N SER A 118 -3.62 6.89 6.36
CA SER A 118 -4.10 5.81 7.22
C SER A 118 -3.13 5.53 8.36
N LEU A 119 -1.83 5.46 8.06
CA LEU A 119 -0.77 5.32 9.05
C LEU A 119 -0.81 6.46 10.07
N PHE A 120 -0.88 7.70 9.60
CA PHE A 120 -0.91 8.88 10.46
C PHE A 120 -2.14 8.88 11.39
N VAL A 121 -3.33 8.65 10.85
CA VAL A 121 -4.59 8.66 11.60
C VAL A 121 -4.59 7.59 12.68
N VAL A 122 -4.25 6.35 12.34
CA VAL A 122 -4.23 5.25 13.32
C VAL A 122 -3.17 5.49 14.39
N TRP A 123 -1.96 5.95 14.02
CA TRP A 123 -0.91 6.21 14.99
C TRP A 123 -1.29 7.33 15.95
N VAL A 124 -1.84 8.44 15.45
CA VAL A 124 -2.23 9.58 16.29
C VAL A 124 -3.32 9.18 17.30
N ILE A 125 -4.32 8.41 16.85
CA ILE A 125 -5.47 8.04 17.69
C ILE A 125 -5.10 6.94 18.68
N LEU A 126 -4.46 5.86 18.22
CA LEU A 126 -4.18 4.68 19.04
C LEU A 126 -2.81 4.73 19.75
N LYS A 127 -1.96 5.71 19.39
CA LYS A 127 -0.62 5.91 19.97
C LYS A 127 0.26 4.66 19.91
N ASN A 128 0.06 3.84 18.87
CA ASN A 128 0.76 2.58 18.70
C ASN A 128 1.21 2.40 17.23
N PRO A 129 2.52 2.40 16.96
CA PRO A 129 3.04 2.25 15.59
C PRO A 129 2.72 0.90 14.96
N TYR A 130 2.61 -0.18 15.76
CA TYR A 130 2.30 -1.51 15.25
C TYR A 130 0.83 -1.64 14.82
N TYR A 131 -0.07 -0.86 15.40
CA TYR A 131 -1.45 -0.74 14.90
C TYR A 131 -1.46 0.14 13.65
N ALA A 132 -0.65 1.20 13.61
CA ALA A 132 -0.62 2.15 12.52
C ALA A 132 -0.23 1.56 11.16
N ILE A 133 0.58 0.51 11.15
CA ILE A 133 0.99 -0.16 9.91
C ILE A 133 -0.05 -1.12 9.35
N ILE A 134 -1.14 -1.42 10.06
CA ILE A 134 -2.14 -2.39 9.60
C ILE A 134 -2.83 -1.97 8.29
N PRO A 135 -3.44 -0.77 8.17
CA PRO A 135 -4.04 -0.37 6.89
C PRO A 135 -3.03 -0.33 5.73
N PRO A 136 -1.82 0.25 5.89
CA PRO A 136 -0.76 0.17 4.89
C PRO A 136 -0.41 -1.25 4.47
N LEU A 137 -0.30 -2.20 5.40
CA LEU A 137 0.05 -3.59 5.09
C LEU A 137 -1.08 -4.33 4.39
N PHE A 138 -2.34 -4.11 4.78
CA PHE A 138 -3.48 -4.73 4.11
C PHE A 138 -3.60 -4.28 2.66
N MET A 139 -3.36 -3.00 2.41
CA MET A 139 -3.31 -2.43 1.06
C MET A 139 -2.08 -2.89 0.29
N SER A 140 -0.90 -2.87 0.91
CA SER A 140 0.36 -3.17 0.20
C SER A 140 0.54 -4.66 -0.09
N LEU A 141 0.11 -5.55 0.81
CA LEU A 141 0.31 -6.99 0.69
C LEU A 141 -0.98 -7.72 0.35
N GLY A 142 -2.09 -7.36 1.01
CA GLY A 142 -3.39 -7.97 0.75
C GLY A 142 -3.84 -7.76 -0.69
N ASP A 143 -3.96 -6.50 -1.13
CA ASP A 143 -4.32 -6.18 -2.53
C ASP A 143 -3.24 -6.62 -3.54
N ALA A 144 -1.97 -6.67 -3.16
CA ALA A 144 -0.95 -7.25 -4.05
C ALA A 144 -1.19 -8.73 -4.32
N VAL A 145 -1.50 -9.51 -3.28
CA VAL A 145 -1.77 -10.93 -3.40
C VAL A 145 -3.08 -11.20 -4.14
N THR A 146 -4.14 -10.39 -3.95
CA THR A 146 -5.37 -10.54 -4.77
C THR A 146 -5.03 -10.47 -6.26
N GLY A 147 -4.23 -9.47 -6.65
CA GLY A 147 -3.86 -9.24 -8.04
C GLY A 147 -3.00 -10.34 -8.61
N ILE A 148 -1.98 -10.78 -7.88
CA ILE A 148 -1.08 -11.86 -8.31
C ILE A 148 -1.87 -13.16 -8.52
N VAL A 149 -2.70 -13.56 -7.54
CA VAL A 149 -3.47 -14.81 -7.61
C VAL A 149 -4.47 -14.76 -8.77
N ARG A 150 -5.21 -13.67 -8.92
CA ARG A 150 -6.19 -13.55 -10.02
C ARG A 150 -5.53 -13.55 -11.38
N ASN A 151 -4.41 -12.86 -11.54
CA ASN A 151 -3.72 -12.82 -12.82
C ASN A 151 -3.08 -14.18 -13.14
N ALA A 152 -2.55 -14.90 -12.14
CA ALA A 152 -2.05 -16.26 -12.33
C ALA A 152 -3.15 -17.24 -12.77
N VAL A 153 -4.37 -17.09 -12.23
CA VAL A 153 -5.51 -17.98 -12.56
C VAL A 153 -6.18 -17.60 -13.88
N TYR A 154 -6.40 -16.31 -14.14
CA TYR A 154 -7.25 -15.85 -15.26
C TYR A 154 -6.48 -15.15 -16.40
N GLY A 155 -5.18 -14.85 -16.23
CA GLY A 155 -4.35 -14.18 -17.24
C GLY A 155 -4.75 -12.74 -17.57
N LYS A 156 -5.65 -12.14 -16.78
CA LYS A 156 -6.17 -10.77 -16.95
C LYS A 156 -6.58 -10.18 -15.61
N ARG A 157 -6.77 -8.86 -15.56
CA ARG A 157 -7.38 -8.19 -14.41
C ARG A 157 -8.84 -8.65 -14.27
N THR A 158 -9.18 -9.16 -13.09
CA THR A 158 -10.54 -9.56 -12.70
C THR A 158 -10.80 -9.13 -11.26
N LYS A 159 -12.06 -9.18 -10.82
CA LYS A 159 -12.45 -9.08 -9.40
C LYS A 159 -12.95 -10.43 -8.87
N ALA A 160 -12.34 -11.53 -9.31
CA ALA A 160 -12.75 -12.86 -8.87
C ALA A 160 -12.48 -13.07 -7.37
N TRP A 161 -13.40 -13.76 -6.68
CA TRP A 161 -13.32 -14.06 -5.25
C TRP A 161 -12.09 -14.89 -4.84
N THR A 162 -11.48 -15.63 -5.79
CA THR A 162 -10.23 -16.37 -5.53
C THR A 162 -9.10 -15.46 -5.06
N GLY A 163 -9.03 -14.22 -5.55
CA GLY A 163 -8.11 -13.21 -5.05
C GLY A 163 -8.42 -12.80 -3.61
N ASN A 164 -9.69 -12.54 -3.29
CA ASN A 164 -10.13 -12.15 -1.95
C ASN A 164 -9.81 -13.24 -0.92
N ILE A 165 -9.99 -14.51 -1.24
CA ILE A 165 -9.61 -15.61 -0.33
C ILE A 165 -8.12 -15.55 0.01
N ALA A 166 -7.27 -15.30 -0.98
CA ALA A 166 -5.82 -15.18 -0.76
C ALA A 166 -5.46 -13.93 0.06
N MET A 167 -6.13 -12.79 -0.21
CA MET A 167 -5.98 -11.60 0.63
C MET A 167 -6.43 -11.84 2.06
N LEU A 168 -7.56 -12.54 2.28
CA LEU A 168 -8.07 -12.83 3.62
C LEU A 168 -7.02 -13.58 4.45
N ALA A 169 -6.39 -14.59 3.86
CA ALA A 169 -5.34 -15.35 4.53
C ALA A 169 -4.17 -14.45 4.96
N VAL A 170 -3.74 -13.53 4.09
CA VAL A 170 -2.64 -12.59 4.36
C VAL A 170 -3.04 -11.55 5.40
N THR A 171 -4.19 -10.90 5.23
CA THR A 171 -4.65 -9.82 6.12
C THR A 171 -5.02 -10.35 7.50
N LEU A 172 -5.63 -11.53 7.62
CA LEU A 172 -5.88 -12.16 8.92
C LEU A 172 -4.57 -12.48 9.64
N THR A 173 -3.59 -13.04 8.94
CA THR A 173 -2.29 -13.39 9.54
C THR A 173 -1.60 -12.15 10.06
N ILE A 174 -1.48 -11.10 9.24
CA ILE A 174 -0.84 -9.83 9.61
C ILE A 174 -1.62 -9.13 10.73
N GLY A 175 -2.94 -9.01 10.57
CA GLY A 175 -3.82 -8.34 11.53
C GLY A 175 -3.74 -9.00 12.90
N TYR A 176 -3.92 -10.31 12.95
CA TYR A 176 -3.84 -11.05 14.20
C TYR A 176 -2.46 -10.97 14.84
N TYR A 177 -1.38 -11.06 14.05
CA TYR A 177 -0.01 -11.00 14.58
C TYR A 177 0.30 -9.67 15.29
N TYR A 178 -0.07 -8.53 14.71
CA TYR A 178 0.27 -7.22 15.28
C TYR A 178 -0.76 -6.68 16.28
N THR A 179 -2.04 -7.03 16.14
CA THR A 179 -3.11 -6.40 16.95
C THR A 179 -4.00 -7.40 17.67
N GLY A 180 -3.74 -8.71 17.53
CA GLY A 180 -4.54 -9.77 18.14
C GLY A 180 -5.96 -9.79 17.56
N ILE A 181 -6.95 -9.94 18.44
CA ILE A 181 -8.35 -10.07 18.03
C ILE A 181 -8.84 -8.81 17.27
N HIS A 182 -8.31 -7.63 17.62
CA HIS A 182 -8.73 -6.36 17.00
C HIS A 182 -8.40 -6.29 15.50
N GLY A 183 -7.48 -7.12 15.01
CA GLY A 183 -7.10 -7.17 13.59
C GLY A 183 -8.00 -8.05 12.73
N ILE A 184 -8.84 -8.90 13.34
CA ILE A 184 -9.66 -9.88 12.63
C ILE A 184 -10.78 -9.18 11.83
N ILE A 185 -11.57 -8.32 12.48
CA ILE A 185 -12.67 -7.60 11.83
C ILE A 185 -12.15 -6.69 10.69
N PRO A 186 -11.11 -5.87 10.89
CA PRO A 186 -10.52 -5.08 9.81
C PRO A 186 -10.03 -5.93 8.63
N ALA A 187 -9.45 -7.10 8.89
CA ALA A 187 -8.98 -8.00 7.84
C ALA A 187 -10.14 -8.55 6.99
N VAL A 188 -11.22 -9.00 7.64
CA VAL A 188 -12.41 -9.48 6.94
C VAL A 188 -13.06 -8.37 6.12
N LEU A 189 -13.31 -7.21 6.74
CA LEU A 189 -13.98 -6.09 6.08
C LEU A 189 -13.17 -5.51 4.92
N SER A 190 -11.86 -5.35 5.08
CA SER A 190 -10.99 -4.88 3.99
C SER A 190 -10.94 -5.86 2.82
N THR A 191 -11.01 -7.16 3.10
CA THR A 191 -11.01 -8.18 2.06
C THR A 191 -12.33 -8.22 1.29
N ILE A 192 -13.46 -7.97 1.97
CA ILE A 192 -14.76 -7.83 1.31
C ILE A 192 -14.81 -6.56 0.48
N ILE A 193 -14.35 -5.42 1.02
CA ILE A 193 -14.45 -4.14 0.31
C ILE A 193 -13.56 -4.09 -0.93
N GLU A 194 -12.41 -4.79 -0.96
CA GLU A 194 -11.53 -4.87 -2.13
C GLU A 194 -12.26 -5.35 -3.39
N HIS A 195 -13.29 -6.19 -3.23
CA HIS A 195 -14.10 -6.67 -4.35
C HIS A 195 -14.83 -5.54 -5.09
N PHE A 196 -15.10 -4.44 -4.39
CA PHE A 196 -15.83 -3.30 -4.91
C PHE A 196 -14.87 -2.16 -5.29
N GLU A 197 -15.19 -1.48 -6.38
CA GLU A 197 -14.56 -0.23 -6.77
C GLU A 197 -15.69 0.77 -7.00
N ILE A 198 -15.46 2.06 -6.71
CA ILE A 198 -16.41 3.13 -7.01
C ILE A 198 -15.73 4.12 -7.98
N PRO A 199 -15.51 3.73 -9.24
CA PRO A 199 -14.91 4.65 -10.21
C PRO A 199 -15.85 5.84 -10.49
N PRO A 200 -15.32 7.04 -10.72
CA PRO A 200 -13.90 7.42 -10.69
C PRO A 200 -13.40 7.88 -9.32
N LEU A 201 -14.29 7.97 -8.32
CA LEU A 201 -14.05 8.71 -7.07
C LEU A 201 -13.16 7.95 -6.06
N LEU A 202 -13.30 6.63 -5.95
CA LEU A 202 -12.56 5.82 -4.97
C LEU A 202 -12.07 4.51 -5.59
N ASP A 203 -10.74 4.34 -5.61
CA ASP A 203 -10.12 3.07 -5.94
C ASP A 203 -10.03 2.12 -4.75
N ASP A 204 -9.66 0.88 -5.03
CA ASP A 204 -9.56 -0.20 -4.06
C ASP A 204 -8.57 0.10 -2.93
N ASN A 205 -7.47 0.80 -3.18
CA ASN A 205 -6.47 1.18 -2.18
C ASN A 205 -7.07 2.15 -1.15
N MET A 206 -7.79 3.16 -1.63
CA MET A 206 -8.47 4.11 -0.75
C MET A 206 -9.57 3.44 0.08
N LEU A 207 -10.36 2.55 -0.53
CA LEU A 207 -11.41 1.81 0.16
C LEU A 207 -10.84 0.86 1.23
N ILE A 208 -9.81 0.08 0.90
CA ILE A 208 -9.11 -0.80 1.84
C ILE A 208 -8.56 0.01 3.00
N ALA A 209 -7.84 1.10 2.72
CA ALA A 209 -7.24 1.94 3.74
C ALA A 209 -8.30 2.57 4.65
N ALA A 210 -9.39 3.11 4.10
CA ALA A 210 -10.45 3.72 4.88
C ALA A 210 -11.17 2.70 5.77
N VAL A 211 -11.58 1.56 5.20
CA VAL A 211 -12.30 0.51 5.94
C VAL A 211 -11.43 -0.10 7.02
N SER A 212 -10.18 -0.46 6.71
CA SER A 212 -9.27 -1.03 7.72
C SER A 212 -8.89 -0.02 8.79
N THR A 213 -8.69 1.26 8.46
CA THR A 213 -8.43 2.33 9.45
C THR A 213 -9.59 2.50 10.42
N THR A 214 -10.79 2.72 9.89
CA THR A 214 -11.99 3.00 10.70
C THR A 214 -12.39 1.81 11.56
N SER A 215 -12.44 0.61 10.97
CA SER A 215 -12.77 -0.61 11.71
C SER A 215 -11.72 -0.97 12.75
N LEU A 216 -10.42 -0.77 12.49
CA LEU A 216 -9.38 -1.06 13.47
C LEU A 216 -9.46 -0.12 14.68
N ILE A 217 -9.64 1.17 14.43
CA ILE A 217 -9.83 2.17 15.51
C ILE A 217 -11.05 1.80 16.34
N PHE A 218 -12.18 1.50 15.68
CA PHE A 218 -13.41 1.09 16.36
C PHE A 218 -13.18 -0.17 17.21
N CYS A 219 -12.58 -1.22 16.62
CA CYS A 219 -12.31 -2.46 17.34
C CYS A 219 -11.42 -2.23 18.56
N LYS A 220 -10.39 -1.39 18.44
CA LYS A 220 -9.45 -1.14 19.55
C LYS A 220 -10.00 -0.26 20.67
N LEU A 221 -10.95 0.63 20.36
CA LEU A 221 -11.51 1.56 21.34
C LEU A 221 -12.70 0.98 22.12
N PHE A 222 -13.43 0.04 21.52
CA PHE A 222 -14.70 -0.45 22.07
C PHE A 222 -14.72 -1.94 22.44
N PHE A 223 -13.69 -2.70 22.07
CA PHE A 223 -13.52 -4.12 22.39
C PHE A 223 -12.08 -4.38 22.87
#